data_AF-F1Z7L2-F1
#
_entry.id   AF-F1Z7L2-F1
#
_cell.length_a   1.000
_cell.length_b   1.000
_cell.length_c   1.000
_cell.angle_alpha   90.00
_cell.angle_beta   90.00
_cell.angle_gamma   90.00
#
_symmetry.space_group_name_H-M   'P 1'
#
loop_
_entity.id
_entity.type
_entity.pdbx_description
1 polymer ?
#
loop_
_entity_poly.entity_id
_entity_poly.type
_entity_poly.pdbx_seq_one_letter_code
_entity_poly.pdbx_strand_id
1 'polypeptide(L)'
;MQGSPVHAAIARAAAATGVDFGYLLAQAKLESGLNPMARAATSSARGLYQFTGSTWLRALDRHGASYGLDWASSAIDNGTVRDPAARAQLLSMRQDPALSALMAGELANDNRNYLYGTLGREPDNAELYLAHFLGPEAAGRFLSVLSADPGQSAAALLPKAAASNRSIFFSGSTPRSVGEVMDLIRSRLGAAMGASGDGIDGGINGGLGPASAFGMGMGAAGGYLPLAAMTPDASPQPVPQGGPLAQEFAATAADMNGGGNGARGSMAETLRTAFGLGDGAGEGAVPAHVRAAYGQLKAFGL
;
A
#
# COMPACT_ATOMS: atom_id res chain seq x y z
N MET A 1 -1.64 9.18 -32.96
CA MET A 1 -1.63 7.92 -32.19
C MET A 1 -2.35 8.17 -30.89
N GLN A 2 -3.45 7.46 -30.59
CA GLN A 2 -4.15 7.64 -29.32
C GLN A 2 -3.37 6.88 -28.24
N GLY A 3 -2.94 7.59 -27.18
CA GLY A 3 -2.30 6.96 -26.02
C GLY A 3 -3.23 5.95 -25.35
N SER A 4 -2.68 5.02 -24.55
CA SER A 4 -3.52 4.03 -23.86
C SER A 4 -4.57 4.73 -22.97
N PRO A 5 -5.72 4.10 -22.67
CA PRO A 5 -6.75 4.69 -21.81
C PRO A 5 -6.21 5.18 -20.46
N VAL A 6 -5.18 4.52 -19.93
CA VAL A 6 -4.45 4.93 -18.72
C VAL A 6 -3.68 6.24 -18.93
N HIS A 7 -2.92 6.38 -20.02
CA HIS A 7 -2.20 7.64 -20.32
C HIS A 7 -3.18 8.81 -20.49
N ALA A 8 -4.31 8.57 -21.16
CA ALA A 8 -5.34 9.59 -21.33
C ALA A 8 -6.00 9.99 -20.00
N ALA A 9 -6.22 9.03 -19.10
CA ALA A 9 -6.71 9.29 -17.74
C ALA A 9 -5.72 10.16 -16.93
N ILE A 10 -4.43 9.81 -16.97
CA ILE A 10 -3.37 10.57 -16.30
C ILE A 10 -3.26 11.98 -16.88
N ALA A 11 -3.30 12.13 -18.21
CA ALA A 11 -3.25 13.44 -18.87
C ALA A 11 -4.43 14.34 -18.48
N ARG A 12 -5.65 13.78 -18.43
CA ARG A 12 -6.84 14.53 -17.97
C ARG A 12 -6.72 14.92 -16.50
N ALA A 13 -6.23 14.02 -15.64
CA ALA A 13 -6.05 14.33 -14.24
C ALA A 13 -4.98 15.41 -13.99
N ALA A 14 -3.86 15.34 -14.72
CA ALA A 14 -2.83 16.37 -14.71
C ALA A 14 -3.41 17.75 -15.08
N ALA A 15 -4.18 17.80 -16.17
CA ALA A 15 -4.85 19.03 -16.60
C ALA A 15 -5.89 19.54 -15.58
N ALA A 16 -6.67 18.65 -14.96
CA ALA A 16 -7.71 19.03 -14.01
C ALA A 16 -7.15 19.52 -12.66
N THR A 17 -6.07 18.90 -12.19
CA THR A 17 -5.47 19.18 -10.86
C THR A 17 -4.32 20.17 -10.90
N GLY A 18 -3.81 20.50 -12.09
CA GLY A 18 -2.64 21.36 -12.27
C GLY A 18 -1.31 20.70 -11.87
N VAL A 19 -1.31 19.40 -11.59
CA VAL A 19 -0.09 18.62 -11.30
C VAL A 19 0.61 18.25 -12.60
N ASP A 20 1.95 18.27 -12.60
CA ASP A 20 2.75 17.88 -13.75
C ASP A 20 2.39 16.47 -14.26
N PHE A 21 2.15 16.37 -15.57
CA PHE A 21 1.82 15.10 -16.21
C PHE A 21 2.95 14.08 -16.06
N GLY A 22 4.20 14.53 -16.23
CA GLY A 22 5.36 13.67 -16.09
C GLY A 22 5.39 13.04 -14.70
N TYR A 23 5.22 13.85 -13.66
CA TYR A 23 5.17 13.40 -12.27
C TYR A 23 4.08 12.36 -12.03
N LEU A 24 2.84 12.63 -12.45
CA LEU A 24 1.74 11.69 -12.27
C LEU A 24 1.96 10.39 -13.05
N LEU A 25 2.56 10.45 -14.23
CA LEU A 25 2.90 9.27 -15.02
C LEU A 25 4.02 8.46 -14.37
N ALA A 26 5.07 9.13 -13.89
CA ALA A 26 6.20 8.50 -13.20
C ALA A 26 5.76 7.83 -11.90
N GLN A 27 4.90 8.49 -11.11
CA GLN A 27 4.31 7.91 -9.91
C GLN A 27 3.50 6.65 -10.27
N ALA A 28 2.61 6.69 -11.28
CA ALA A 28 1.85 5.52 -11.70
C ALA A 28 2.74 4.35 -12.20
N LYS A 29 3.85 4.66 -12.89
CA LYS A 29 4.84 3.66 -13.31
C LYS A 29 5.51 2.99 -12.10
N LEU A 30 5.94 3.78 -11.12
CA LEU A 30 6.61 3.27 -9.92
C LEU A 30 5.68 2.45 -9.03
N GLU A 31 4.44 2.89 -8.86
CA GLU A 31 3.48 2.24 -7.95
C GLU A 31 2.87 0.95 -8.52
N SER A 32 2.52 0.93 -9.81
CA SER A 32 1.75 -0.17 -10.39
C SER A 32 2.27 -0.68 -11.73
N GLY A 33 3.30 -0.07 -12.30
CA GLY A 33 3.70 -0.33 -13.69
C GLY A 33 2.59 0.05 -14.68
N LEU A 34 1.79 1.08 -14.38
CA LEU A 34 0.62 1.51 -15.15
C LEU A 34 -0.55 0.50 -15.17
N ASN A 35 -0.58 -0.45 -14.22
CA ASN A 35 -1.66 -1.42 -14.10
C ASN A 35 -2.79 -0.91 -13.17
N PRO A 36 -3.97 -0.54 -13.68
CA PRO A 36 -5.07 -0.07 -12.84
C PRO A 36 -5.67 -1.17 -11.95
N MET A 37 -5.39 -2.44 -12.24
CA MET A 37 -5.84 -3.58 -11.44
C MET A 37 -4.78 -4.06 -10.44
N ALA A 38 -3.67 -3.33 -10.28
CA ALA A 38 -2.59 -3.72 -9.37
C ALA A 38 -3.09 -3.97 -7.94
N ARG A 39 -2.52 -5.00 -7.31
CA ARG A 39 -2.85 -5.43 -5.95
C ARG A 39 -1.57 -5.70 -5.20
N ALA A 40 -1.34 -4.93 -4.15
CA ALA A 40 -0.33 -5.25 -3.15
C ALA A 40 -0.61 -6.60 -2.47
N ALA A 41 0.44 -7.40 -2.27
CA ALA A 41 0.37 -8.67 -1.54
C ALA A 41 0.27 -8.49 -0.02
N THR A 42 0.92 -7.45 0.52
CA THR A 42 1.12 -7.25 1.97
C THR A 42 0.31 -6.09 2.54
N SER A 43 -0.49 -5.40 1.73
CA SER A 43 -1.32 -4.29 2.19
C SER A 43 -2.64 -4.16 1.43
N SER A 44 -3.48 -3.21 1.88
CA SER A 44 -4.74 -2.84 1.22
C SER A 44 -4.55 -2.00 -0.05
N ALA A 45 -3.31 -1.72 -0.44
CA ALA A 45 -3.00 -0.92 -1.62
C ALA A 45 -3.55 -1.55 -2.90
N ARG A 46 -4.27 -0.76 -3.69
CA ARG A 46 -4.90 -1.17 -4.95
C ARG A 46 -4.82 -0.04 -5.97
N GLY A 47 -4.85 -0.38 -7.24
CA GLY A 47 -5.08 0.59 -8.30
C GLY A 47 -3.81 1.17 -8.90
N LEU A 48 -4.00 2.06 -9.86
CA LEU A 48 -2.94 2.72 -10.62
C LEU A 48 -1.89 3.43 -9.74
N TYR A 49 -2.34 3.96 -8.60
CA TYR A 49 -1.53 4.72 -7.63
C TYR A 49 -1.45 4.03 -6.26
N GLN A 50 -1.80 2.74 -6.18
CA GLN A 50 -1.62 1.93 -4.97
C GLN A 50 -2.17 2.55 -3.68
N PHE A 51 -3.31 3.25 -3.75
CA PHE A 51 -3.95 3.82 -2.57
C PHE A 51 -4.30 2.74 -1.55
N THR A 52 -3.94 2.94 -0.28
CA THR A 52 -4.49 2.14 0.82
C THR A 52 -5.97 2.48 1.02
N GLY A 53 -6.70 1.60 1.71
CA GLY A 53 -8.12 1.86 2.00
C GLY A 53 -8.36 3.15 2.77
N SER A 54 -7.55 3.43 3.79
CA SER A 54 -7.70 4.63 4.63
C SER A 54 -7.36 5.93 3.90
N THR A 55 -6.32 5.93 3.06
CA THR A 55 -5.98 7.14 2.28
C THR A 55 -6.98 7.38 1.17
N TRP A 56 -7.44 6.32 0.51
CA TRP A 56 -8.48 6.44 -0.50
C TRP A 56 -9.75 7.09 0.05
N LEU A 57 -10.24 6.61 1.19
CA LEU A 57 -11.44 7.16 1.80
C LEU A 57 -11.23 8.63 2.21
N ARG A 58 -10.07 8.99 2.76
CA ARG A 58 -9.75 10.40 3.06
C ARG A 58 -9.67 11.29 1.82
N ALA A 59 -9.13 10.78 0.72
CA ALA A 59 -9.08 11.52 -0.54
C ALA A 59 -10.49 11.75 -1.12
N LEU A 60 -11.35 10.73 -1.12
CA LEU A 60 -12.74 10.86 -1.54
C LEU A 60 -13.57 11.77 -0.61
N ASP A 61 -13.36 11.68 0.70
CA ASP A 61 -14.00 12.55 1.70
C ASP A 61 -13.72 14.02 1.38
N ARG A 62 -12.44 14.34 1.14
CA ARG A 62 -11.99 15.72 0.88
C ARG A 62 -12.33 16.24 -0.52
N HIS A 63 -12.14 15.40 -1.55
CA HIS A 63 -12.10 15.86 -2.94
C HIS A 63 -13.19 15.25 -3.84
N GLY A 64 -13.91 14.22 -3.36
CA GLY A 64 -14.89 13.50 -4.17
C GLY A 64 -16.01 14.39 -4.73
N ALA A 65 -16.53 15.30 -3.92
CA ALA A 65 -17.56 16.26 -4.33
C ALA A 65 -17.13 17.13 -5.52
N SER A 66 -15.86 17.54 -5.59
CA SER A 66 -15.31 18.31 -6.73
C SER A 66 -15.41 17.59 -8.07
N TYR A 67 -15.61 16.27 -8.05
CA TYR A 67 -15.71 15.40 -9.21
C TYR A 67 -17.08 14.72 -9.35
N GLY A 68 -18.13 15.28 -8.74
CA GLY A 68 -19.50 14.78 -8.83
C GLY A 68 -19.75 13.51 -8.01
N LEU A 69 -18.93 13.26 -6.98
CA LEU A 69 -19.08 12.14 -6.05
C LEU A 69 -19.60 12.61 -4.69
N ASP A 70 -20.54 13.56 -4.65
CA ASP A 70 -21.14 14.08 -3.41
C ASP A 70 -21.73 12.97 -2.53
N TRP A 71 -22.27 11.94 -3.16
CA TRP A 71 -22.79 10.75 -2.48
C TRP A 71 -21.67 9.97 -1.76
N ALA A 72 -20.47 9.93 -2.34
CA ALA A 72 -19.32 9.24 -1.77
C ALA A 72 -18.82 9.99 -0.55
N SER A 73 -18.65 11.31 -0.66
CA SER A 73 -18.28 12.18 0.46
C SER A 73 -19.32 12.10 1.58
N SER A 74 -20.62 12.10 1.26
CA SER A 74 -21.70 11.97 2.25
C SER A 74 -21.73 10.62 2.97
N ALA A 75 -21.21 9.55 2.35
CA ALA A 75 -21.11 8.22 2.94
C ALA A 75 -19.87 8.05 3.84
N ILE A 76 -18.94 9.00 3.80
CA ILE A 76 -17.69 8.98 4.56
C ILE A 76 -17.79 9.97 5.71
N ASP A 77 -17.52 9.49 6.91
CA ASP A 77 -17.55 10.24 8.16
C ASP A 77 -16.13 10.27 8.73
N ASN A 78 -15.40 11.36 8.46
CA ASN A 78 -14.01 11.55 8.86
C ASN A 78 -13.11 10.36 8.45
N GLY A 79 -13.16 9.99 7.17
CA GLY A 79 -12.44 8.84 6.62
C GLY A 79 -12.98 7.45 7.00
N THR A 80 -14.11 7.36 7.71
CA THR A 80 -14.75 6.10 8.11
C THR A 80 -16.08 5.89 7.39
N VAL A 81 -16.35 4.68 6.93
CA VAL A 81 -17.64 4.33 6.28
C VAL A 81 -18.34 3.29 7.13
N ARG A 82 -19.54 3.63 7.63
CA ARG A 82 -20.31 2.77 8.55
C ARG A 82 -20.96 1.59 7.85
N ASP A 83 -21.57 1.81 6.69
CA ASP A 83 -22.20 0.74 5.92
C ASP A 83 -21.13 -0.12 5.19
N PRO A 84 -21.06 -1.44 5.47
CA PRO A 84 -20.09 -2.33 4.81
C PRO A 84 -20.24 -2.38 3.28
N ALA A 85 -21.46 -2.28 2.76
CA ALA A 85 -21.71 -2.35 1.31
C ALA A 85 -21.21 -1.07 0.61
N ALA A 86 -21.59 0.10 1.11
CA ALA A 86 -21.04 1.38 0.66
C ALA A 86 -19.51 1.41 0.79
N ARG A 87 -18.96 0.89 1.89
CA ARG A 87 -17.51 0.81 2.09
C ARG A 87 -16.85 -0.04 1.00
N ALA A 88 -17.39 -1.21 0.69
CA ALA A 88 -16.84 -2.07 -0.37
C ALA A 88 -16.89 -1.38 -1.75
N GLN A 89 -17.99 -0.69 -2.06
CA GLN A 89 -18.15 0.06 -3.31
C GLN A 89 -17.15 1.22 -3.39
N LEU A 90 -17.04 2.04 -2.35
CA LEU A 90 -16.06 3.14 -2.32
C LEU A 90 -14.65 2.61 -2.48
N LEU A 91 -14.30 1.52 -1.79
CA LEU A 91 -12.97 0.94 -1.86
C LEU A 91 -12.64 0.33 -3.24
N SER A 92 -13.61 -0.17 -4.00
CA SER A 92 -13.36 -0.76 -5.32
C SER A 92 -12.98 0.29 -6.37
N MET A 93 -13.44 1.52 -6.21
CA MET A 93 -13.15 2.63 -7.11
C MET A 93 -11.67 2.99 -7.27
N ARG A 94 -10.79 2.52 -6.36
CA ARG A 94 -9.33 2.60 -6.56
C ARG A 94 -8.87 1.99 -7.88
N GLN A 95 -9.64 1.05 -8.42
CA GLN A 95 -9.34 0.36 -9.67
C GLN A 95 -9.83 1.13 -10.90
N ASP A 96 -10.60 2.20 -10.73
CA ASP A 96 -10.93 3.13 -11.82
C ASP A 96 -9.70 4.00 -12.13
N PRO A 97 -9.09 3.89 -13.32
CA PRO A 97 -7.89 4.66 -13.65
C PRO A 97 -8.11 6.18 -13.70
N ALA A 98 -9.31 6.64 -14.10
CA ALA A 98 -9.60 8.06 -14.20
C ALA A 98 -9.77 8.68 -12.81
N LEU A 99 -10.59 8.07 -11.97
CA LEU A 99 -10.80 8.57 -10.62
C LEU A 99 -9.55 8.43 -9.75
N SER A 100 -8.81 7.33 -9.87
CA SER A 100 -7.53 7.17 -9.16
C SER A 100 -6.50 8.21 -9.57
N ALA A 101 -6.45 8.59 -10.86
CA ALA A 101 -5.55 9.65 -11.32
C ALA A 101 -5.95 11.03 -10.77
N LEU A 102 -7.24 11.35 -10.73
CA LEU A 102 -7.74 12.59 -10.12
C LEU A 102 -7.37 12.66 -8.63
N MET A 103 -7.68 11.61 -7.87
CA MET A 103 -7.34 11.56 -6.44
C MET A 103 -5.83 11.58 -6.19
N ALA A 104 -5.01 11.02 -7.09
CA ALA A 104 -3.56 11.11 -7.01
C ALA A 104 -3.04 12.54 -7.23
N GLY A 105 -3.62 13.27 -8.19
CA GLY A 105 -3.32 14.69 -8.40
C GLY A 105 -3.72 15.54 -7.18
N GLU A 106 -4.91 15.32 -6.63
CA GLU A 106 -5.35 16.07 -5.45
C GLU A 106 -4.52 15.76 -4.21
N LEU A 107 -4.15 14.50 -3.99
CA LEU A 107 -3.25 14.15 -2.91
C LEU A 107 -1.86 14.78 -3.10
N ALA A 108 -1.38 14.89 -4.34
CA ALA A 108 -0.12 15.58 -4.62
C ALA A 108 -0.23 17.08 -4.30
N ASN A 109 -1.38 17.72 -4.59
CA ASN A 109 -1.66 19.10 -4.19
C ASN A 109 -1.72 19.26 -2.66
N ASP A 110 -2.39 18.35 -1.95
CA ASP A 110 -2.42 18.32 -0.49
C ASP A 110 -1.01 18.25 0.10
N ASN A 111 -0.17 17.36 -0.44
CA ASN A 111 1.23 17.24 -0.04
C ASN A 111 2.03 18.49 -0.38
N ARG A 112 1.83 19.08 -1.57
CA ARG A 112 2.48 20.33 -1.98
C ARG A 112 2.18 21.44 -0.97
N ASN A 113 0.91 21.64 -0.63
CA ASN A 113 0.47 22.69 0.29
C ASN A 113 1.09 22.51 1.69
N TYR A 114 1.10 21.27 2.20
CA TYR A 114 1.71 20.98 3.48
C TYR A 114 3.23 21.26 3.47
N LEU A 115 3.93 20.75 2.46
CA LEU A 115 5.37 20.93 2.34
C LEU A 115 5.73 22.40 2.10
N TYR A 116 4.96 23.14 1.31
CA TYR A 116 5.18 24.57 1.12
C TYR A 116 5.17 25.32 2.46
N GLY A 117 4.20 25.03 3.33
CA GLY A 117 4.14 25.60 4.67
C GLY A 117 5.32 25.21 5.57
N THR A 118 5.95 24.07 5.33
CA THR A 118 7.13 23.60 6.09
C THR A 118 8.44 24.14 5.54
N LEU A 119 8.58 24.22 4.22
CA LEU A 119 9.82 24.55 3.52
C LEU A 119 9.97 26.03 3.21
N GLY A 120 8.87 26.79 3.17
CA GLY A 120 8.87 28.19 2.71
C GLY A 120 9.19 28.37 1.23
N ARG A 121 9.18 27.29 0.46
CA ARG A 121 9.38 27.24 -0.99
C ARG A 121 8.55 26.12 -1.60
N GLU A 122 8.35 26.17 -2.92
CA GLU A 122 7.74 25.07 -3.65
C GLU A 122 8.58 23.78 -3.48
N PRO A 123 7.95 22.65 -3.10
CA PRO A 123 8.60 21.35 -3.13
C PRO A 123 8.76 20.88 -4.58
N ASP A 124 9.89 20.26 -4.88
CA ASP A 124 10.08 19.61 -6.17
C ASP A 124 9.37 18.26 -6.26
N ASN A 125 9.35 17.67 -7.45
CA ASN A 125 8.70 16.39 -7.72
C ASN A 125 9.21 15.23 -6.83
N ALA A 126 10.50 15.21 -6.48
CA ALA A 126 11.06 14.17 -5.62
C ALA A 126 10.64 14.37 -4.16
N GLU A 127 10.53 15.62 -3.71
CA GLU A 127 10.03 15.98 -2.38
C GLU A 127 8.53 15.66 -2.26
N LEU A 128 7.75 15.88 -3.31
CA LEU A 128 6.35 15.43 -3.39
C LEU A 128 6.23 13.90 -3.34
N TYR A 129 7.09 13.19 -4.06
CA TYR A 129 7.11 11.72 -4.02
C TYR A 129 7.54 11.19 -2.64
N LEU A 130 8.48 11.85 -1.97
CA LEU A 130 8.83 11.54 -0.59
C LEU A 130 7.63 11.71 0.35
N ALA A 131 6.84 12.80 0.20
CA ALA A 131 5.62 13.00 0.97
C ALA A 131 4.52 11.99 0.66
N HIS A 132 4.40 11.54 -0.60
CA HIS A 132 3.53 10.42 -0.96
C HIS A 132 3.91 9.15 -0.19
N PHE A 133 5.21 8.85 -0.13
CA PHE A 133 5.74 7.63 0.48
C PHE A 133 5.69 7.65 2.03
N LEU A 134 6.13 8.73 2.66
CA LEU A 134 6.23 8.85 4.12
C LEU A 134 4.97 9.42 4.79
N GLY A 135 4.12 10.10 4.02
CA GLY A 135 3.15 11.05 4.53
C GLY A 135 3.75 12.46 4.70
N PRO A 136 2.92 13.50 4.60
CA PRO A 136 3.39 14.89 4.52
C PRO A 136 4.14 15.36 5.78
N GLU A 137 3.70 14.94 6.97
CA GLU A 137 4.35 15.33 8.24
C GLU A 137 5.76 14.74 8.37
N ALA A 138 5.90 13.44 8.16
CA ALA A 138 7.20 12.76 8.24
C ALA A 138 8.15 13.25 7.14
N ALA A 139 7.64 13.54 5.94
CA ALA A 139 8.42 14.15 4.87
C ALA A 139 8.84 15.58 5.20
N GLY A 140 7.96 16.40 5.77
CA GLY A 140 8.32 17.74 6.24
C GLY A 140 9.47 17.71 7.23
N ARG A 141 9.37 16.88 8.28
CA ARG A 141 10.47 16.67 9.25
C ARG A 141 11.74 16.18 8.58
N PHE A 142 11.63 15.22 7.67
CA PHE A 142 12.77 14.69 6.91
C PHE A 142 13.47 15.79 6.10
N LEU A 143 12.72 16.62 5.38
CA LEU A 143 13.25 17.66 4.52
C LEU A 143 13.84 18.83 5.32
N SER A 144 13.25 19.17 6.47
CA SER A 144 13.86 20.14 7.40
C SER A 144 15.22 19.65 7.89
N VAL A 145 15.34 18.36 8.24
CA VAL A 145 16.62 17.76 8.63
C VAL A 145 17.59 17.70 7.44
N LEU A 146 17.12 17.31 6.25
CA LEU A 146 17.95 17.31 5.04
C LEU A 146 18.57 18.67 4.76
N SER A 147 17.82 19.76 4.98
CA SER A 147 18.34 21.12 4.80
C SER A 147 19.37 21.53 5.85
N ALA A 148 19.33 20.97 7.05
CA ALA A 148 20.17 21.37 8.17
C ALA A 148 21.40 20.46 8.35
N ASP A 149 21.22 19.15 8.27
CA ASP A 149 22.24 18.11 8.38
C ASP A 149 21.92 16.92 7.45
N PRO A 150 22.39 16.96 6.19
CA PRO A 150 22.21 15.87 5.24
C PRO A 150 22.81 14.54 5.70
N GLY A 151 23.78 14.56 6.62
CA GLY A 151 24.50 13.38 7.13
C GLY A 151 23.74 12.64 8.23
N GLN A 152 22.67 13.22 8.78
CA GLN A 152 21.91 12.58 9.86
C GLN A 152 21.27 11.26 9.39
N SER A 153 21.33 10.23 10.23
CA SER A 153 20.74 8.92 9.95
C SER A 153 19.22 9.00 9.73
N ALA A 154 18.76 8.66 8.54
CA ALA A 154 17.33 8.63 8.21
C ALA A 154 16.58 7.56 9.02
N ALA A 155 17.24 6.44 9.30
CA ALA A 155 16.67 5.36 10.11
C ALA A 155 16.48 5.76 11.58
N ALA A 156 17.39 6.57 12.12
CA ALA A 156 17.24 7.13 13.46
C ALA A 156 16.14 8.21 13.49
N LEU A 157 16.01 9.00 12.43
CA LEU A 157 14.99 10.05 12.32
C LEU A 157 13.56 9.46 12.25
N LEU A 158 13.38 8.42 11.42
CA LEU A 158 12.08 7.82 11.11
C LEU A 158 12.09 6.28 11.34
N PRO A 159 12.21 5.81 12.59
CA PRO A 159 12.45 4.40 12.90
C PRO A 159 11.32 3.46 12.42
N LYS A 160 10.06 3.90 12.51
CA LYS A 160 8.90 3.12 12.03
C LYS A 160 8.95 2.94 10.51
N ALA A 161 9.18 4.01 9.76
CA ALA A 161 9.28 3.95 8.30
C ALA A 161 10.47 3.09 7.87
N ALA A 162 11.60 3.22 8.57
CA ALA A 162 12.82 2.46 8.32
C ALA A 162 12.65 0.95 8.58
N ALA A 163 11.87 0.57 9.58
CA ALA A 163 11.53 -0.83 9.85
C ALA A 163 10.68 -1.44 8.72
N SER A 164 9.69 -0.71 8.22
CA SER A 164 8.84 -1.17 7.12
C SER A 164 9.54 -1.14 5.76
N ASN A 165 10.49 -0.22 5.57
CA ASN A 165 11.11 0.08 4.27
C ASN A 165 12.63 -0.07 4.31
N ARG A 166 13.10 -1.22 4.78
CA ARG A 166 14.54 -1.50 4.97
C ARG A 166 15.40 -1.18 3.74
N SER A 167 14.92 -1.50 2.53
CA SER A 167 15.67 -1.27 1.28
C SER A 167 15.85 0.21 0.92
N ILE A 168 15.02 1.10 1.47
CA ILE A 168 15.14 2.55 1.29
C ILE A 168 16.06 3.13 2.36
N PHE A 169 15.89 2.72 3.62
CA PHE A 169 16.58 3.33 4.76
C PHE A 169 17.96 2.73 5.06
N PHE A 170 18.33 1.62 4.43
CA PHE A 170 19.59 0.92 4.69
C PHE A 170 20.30 0.51 3.38
N SER A 171 21.62 0.39 3.47
CA SER A 171 22.47 -0.29 2.50
C SER A 171 23.04 -1.53 3.20
N GLY A 172 22.42 -2.69 2.97
CA GLY A 172 22.66 -3.89 3.79
C GLY A 172 22.24 -3.66 5.25
N SER A 173 23.19 -3.74 6.18
CA SER A 173 22.97 -3.45 7.61
C SER A 173 23.21 -1.97 7.96
N THR A 174 23.88 -1.21 7.09
CA THR A 174 24.27 0.19 7.37
C THR A 174 23.09 1.14 7.14
N PRO A 175 22.72 1.98 8.11
CA PRO A 175 21.68 2.99 7.91
C PRO A 175 22.15 4.06 6.93
N ARG A 176 21.26 4.45 6.01
CA ARG A 176 21.48 5.60 5.14
C ARG A 176 21.21 6.90 5.90
N SER A 177 21.95 7.94 5.53
CA SER A 177 21.67 9.32 5.87
C SER A 177 20.41 9.83 5.16
N VAL A 178 19.85 10.97 5.61
CA VAL A 178 18.74 11.63 4.93
C VAL A 178 19.14 12.06 3.51
N GLY A 179 20.37 12.50 3.29
CA GLY A 179 20.90 12.82 1.96
C GLY A 179 20.86 11.63 1.02
N GLU A 180 21.40 10.48 1.45
CA GLU A 180 21.42 9.25 0.64
C GLU A 180 20.03 8.70 0.35
N VAL A 181 19.07 8.83 1.29
CA VAL A 181 17.68 8.45 1.03
C VAL A 181 17.06 9.39 0.00
N MET A 182 17.31 10.69 0.09
CA MET A 182 16.77 11.65 -0.87
C MET A 182 17.36 11.43 -2.27
N ASP A 183 18.65 11.16 -2.39
CA ASP A 183 19.31 10.86 -3.66
C ASP A 183 18.74 9.59 -4.30
N LEU A 184 18.48 8.56 -3.51
CA LEU A 184 17.83 7.34 -3.98
C LEU A 184 16.43 7.62 -4.51
N ILE A 185 15.64 8.45 -3.80
CA ILE A 185 14.30 8.85 -4.22
C ILE A 185 14.35 9.66 -5.53
N ARG A 186 15.22 10.67 -5.60
CA ARG A 186 15.46 11.49 -6.80
C ARG A 186 15.86 10.64 -8.00
N SER A 187 16.78 9.69 -7.81
CA SER A 187 17.24 8.78 -8.87
C SER A 187 16.10 7.91 -9.41
N ARG A 188 15.29 7.31 -8.53
CA ARG A 188 14.16 6.47 -8.94
C ARG A 188 13.10 7.25 -9.70
N LEU A 189 12.72 8.42 -9.18
CA LEU A 189 11.74 9.27 -9.83
C LEU A 189 12.27 9.80 -11.16
N GLY A 190 13.52 10.27 -11.20
CA GLY A 190 14.19 10.73 -12.41
C GLY A 190 14.23 9.67 -13.51
N ALA A 191 14.51 8.40 -13.17
CA ALA A 191 14.46 7.29 -14.13
C ALA A 191 13.05 7.06 -14.70
N ALA A 192 12.01 7.13 -13.85
CA ALA A 192 10.62 6.98 -14.29
C ALA A 192 10.14 8.17 -15.15
N MET A 193 10.62 9.38 -14.86
CA MET A 193 10.37 10.60 -15.63
C MET A 193 11.11 10.58 -16.98
N GLY A 194 12.38 10.18 -17.01
CA GLY A 194 13.19 10.09 -18.23
C GLY A 194 12.65 9.05 -19.22
N ALA A 195 12.21 7.89 -18.72
CA ALA A 195 11.48 6.89 -19.52
C ALA A 195 10.10 7.38 -20.01
N SER A 196 9.69 8.59 -19.66
CA SER A 196 8.47 9.25 -20.15
C SER A 196 8.77 10.31 -21.23
N GLY A 197 10.04 10.72 -21.38
CA GLY A 197 10.50 11.67 -22.40
C GLY A 197 10.91 11.01 -23.73
N ASP A 198 11.47 9.80 -23.69
CA ASP A 198 11.95 9.05 -24.87
C ASP A 198 10.82 8.40 -25.71
N GLY A 199 9.56 8.78 -25.49
CA GLY A 199 8.40 8.20 -26.17
C GLY A 199 7.82 9.04 -27.32
N ILE A 200 8.43 10.18 -27.67
CA ILE A 200 7.86 11.12 -28.66
C ILE A 200 8.78 11.35 -29.88
N ASP A 201 10.03 10.88 -29.91
CA ASP A 201 10.85 10.97 -31.13
C ASP A 201 11.91 9.87 -31.24
N GLY A 202 12.06 9.31 -32.45
CA GLY A 202 13.27 8.66 -32.97
C GLY A 202 13.76 7.35 -32.34
N GLY A 203 13.56 6.22 -33.03
CA GLY A 203 14.18 4.96 -32.64
C GLY A 203 15.70 4.91 -32.88
N ILE A 204 16.42 4.15 -32.03
CA ILE A 204 17.43 3.13 -32.39
C ILE A 204 17.93 2.38 -31.14
N ASN A 205 17.87 1.05 -31.23
CA ASN A 205 18.71 -0.01 -30.66
C ASN A 205 19.70 0.33 -29.51
N GLY A 206 19.57 -0.39 -28.37
CA GLY A 206 20.58 -0.44 -27.32
C GLY A 206 20.14 -1.33 -26.16
N GLY A 207 20.41 -2.63 -26.26
CA GLY A 207 19.99 -3.63 -25.28
C GLY A 207 20.66 -3.47 -23.91
N LEU A 208 19.85 -3.60 -22.86
CA LEU A 208 20.24 -4.11 -21.54
C LEU A 208 19.11 -5.01 -21.02
N GLY A 209 19.51 -6.14 -20.42
CA GLY A 209 18.69 -7.28 -20.03
C GLY A 209 17.63 -7.01 -18.95
N PRO A 210 16.92 -8.07 -18.52
CA PRO A 210 15.53 -7.98 -18.10
C PRO A 210 15.38 -7.23 -16.77
N ALA A 211 14.52 -6.22 -16.79
CA ALA A 211 14.05 -5.45 -15.63
C ALA A 211 13.11 -6.24 -14.70
N SER A 212 13.35 -7.55 -14.51
CA SER A 212 12.44 -8.46 -13.79
C SER A 212 12.94 -8.91 -12.41
N ALA A 213 14.10 -8.45 -11.93
CA ALA A 213 14.66 -8.93 -10.65
C ALA A 213 14.52 -7.97 -9.45
N PHE A 214 14.09 -6.73 -9.62
CA PHE A 214 13.99 -5.76 -8.50
C PHE A 214 12.60 -5.15 -8.27
N GLY A 215 11.61 -5.53 -9.10
CA GLY A 215 10.20 -5.15 -8.95
C GLY A 215 9.40 -6.03 -7.97
N MET A 216 9.95 -7.16 -7.53
CA MET A 216 9.27 -8.09 -6.60
C MET A 216 9.51 -7.78 -5.10
N GLY A 217 10.37 -6.82 -4.77
CA GLY A 217 10.74 -6.50 -3.37
C GLY A 217 10.04 -5.27 -2.77
N MET A 218 9.33 -4.50 -3.58
CA MET A 218 8.52 -3.35 -3.15
C MET A 218 7.01 -3.67 -3.24
N GLY A 219 6.66 -4.90 -2.88
CA GLY A 219 5.30 -5.22 -2.50
C GLY A 219 4.95 -4.50 -1.20
N ALA A 220 4.29 -3.35 -1.33
CA ALA A 220 3.44 -2.76 -0.30
C ALA A 220 4.06 -2.40 1.06
N ALA A 221 5.21 -1.74 1.03
CA ALA A 221 5.77 -1.09 2.22
C ALA A 221 5.56 0.45 2.25
N GLY A 222 5.08 1.05 1.16
CA GLY A 222 4.54 2.42 1.10
C GLY A 222 3.09 2.50 1.59
N GLY A 223 2.82 1.93 2.77
CA GLY A 223 1.56 2.17 3.45
C GLY A 223 1.61 3.52 4.12
N TYR A 224 0.74 4.46 3.73
CA TYR A 224 0.49 5.68 4.49
C TYR A 224 0.46 5.35 5.98
N LEU A 225 1.35 5.98 6.75
CA LEU A 225 1.22 5.97 8.21
C LEU A 225 -0.19 6.54 8.52
N PRO A 226 -1.04 5.80 9.24
CA PRO A 226 -2.35 6.33 9.61
C PRO A 226 -2.13 7.53 10.54
N LEU A 227 -2.76 8.65 10.20
CA LEU A 227 -2.87 9.82 11.06
C LEU A 227 -3.91 9.50 12.14
N ALA A 228 -3.45 9.02 13.29
CA ALA A 228 -4.25 8.96 14.51
C ALA A 228 -3.33 9.01 15.74
N ALA A 229 -3.72 9.89 16.67
CA ALA A 229 -3.18 10.14 18.00
C ALA A 229 -1.97 11.08 18.13
N MET A 230 -2.24 12.39 18.08
CA MET A 230 -1.56 13.37 18.92
C MET A 230 -2.54 14.47 19.34
N THR A 231 -3.21 14.25 20.47
CA THR A 231 -3.69 15.33 21.35
C THR A 231 -2.77 15.38 22.57
N PRO A 232 -2.37 16.56 23.07
CA PRO A 232 -1.66 16.65 24.33
C PRO A 232 -2.70 16.88 25.43
N ASP A 233 -3.01 15.84 26.21
CA ASP A 233 -3.29 16.06 27.63
C ASP A 233 -2.86 14.84 28.43
N ALA A 234 -1.99 15.11 29.40
CA ALA A 234 -1.49 14.14 30.34
C ALA A 234 -2.33 14.25 31.61
N SER A 235 -3.11 13.22 31.90
CA SER A 235 -3.62 12.93 33.25
C SER A 235 -3.83 11.43 33.42
N PRO A 236 -3.49 10.85 34.59
CA PRO A 236 -3.47 9.40 34.78
C PRO A 236 -4.88 8.85 35.00
N GLN A 237 -5.24 7.77 34.30
CA GLN A 237 -6.53 7.09 34.48
C GLN A 237 -6.36 5.54 34.55
N PRO A 238 -7.31 4.84 35.20
CA PRO A 238 -7.06 3.63 35.99
C PRO A 238 -7.21 2.32 35.19
N VAL A 239 -6.71 1.23 35.78
CA VAL A 239 -6.86 -0.13 35.26
C VAL A 239 -8.33 -0.54 35.15
N PRO A 240 -8.87 -0.94 33.98
CA PRO A 240 -10.20 -1.50 33.89
C PRO A 240 -10.16 -2.99 34.24
N GLN A 241 -10.85 -3.36 35.33
CA GLN A 241 -11.24 -4.74 35.60
C GLN A 241 -12.28 -5.16 34.56
N GLY A 242 -11.81 -5.85 33.52
CA GLY A 242 -12.67 -6.51 32.53
C GLY A 242 -13.36 -7.75 33.13
N GLY A 243 -14.60 -7.99 32.72
CA GLY A 243 -15.42 -9.12 33.14
C GLY A 243 -14.87 -10.50 32.74
N PRO A 244 -15.61 -11.58 33.05
CA PRO A 244 -15.09 -12.96 33.06
C PRO A 244 -14.45 -13.42 31.74
N LEU A 245 -15.00 -13.00 30.59
CA LEU A 245 -14.46 -13.35 29.27
C LEU A 245 -13.10 -12.71 28.97
N ALA A 246 -12.81 -11.54 29.54
CA ALA A 246 -11.52 -10.86 29.35
C ALA A 246 -10.41 -11.52 30.18
N GLN A 247 -10.77 -12.20 31.27
CA GLN A 247 -9.83 -12.92 32.14
C GLN A 247 -9.43 -14.27 31.52
N GLU A 248 -10.34 -14.97 30.84
CA GLU A 248 -10.01 -16.18 30.07
C GLU A 248 -9.08 -15.89 28.88
N PHE A 249 -9.30 -14.79 28.16
CA PHE A 249 -8.44 -14.41 27.04
C PHE A 249 -7.02 -14.01 27.50
N ALA A 250 -6.91 -13.35 28.65
CA ALA A 250 -5.62 -13.00 29.24
C ALA A 250 -4.88 -14.23 29.80
N ALA A 251 -5.60 -15.18 30.40
CA ALA A 251 -5.02 -16.44 30.87
C ALA A 251 -4.48 -17.31 29.72
N THR A 252 -5.23 -17.40 28.62
CA THR A 252 -4.81 -18.15 27.42
C THR A 252 -3.59 -17.54 26.75
N ALA A 253 -3.48 -16.20 26.75
CA ALA A 253 -2.33 -15.49 26.18
C ALA A 253 -1.05 -15.61 27.04
N ALA A 254 -1.20 -15.78 28.36
CA ALA A 254 -0.07 -16.00 29.27
C ALA A 254 0.50 -17.43 29.15
N ASP A 255 -0.36 -18.43 28.88
CA ASP A 255 0.03 -19.83 28.74
C ASP A 255 0.80 -20.12 27.43
N MET A 256 0.57 -19.31 26.38
CA MET A 256 1.28 -19.45 25.10
C MET A 256 2.70 -18.84 25.07
N ASN A 257 3.11 -18.12 26.12
CA ASN A 257 4.42 -17.44 26.14
C ASN A 257 5.41 -18.04 27.17
N GLY A 258 5.05 -19.15 27.83
CA GLY A 258 5.87 -19.78 28.85
C GLY A 258 6.04 -21.28 28.67
N GLY A 259 7.00 -21.72 27.84
CA GLY A 259 7.53 -23.08 27.97
C GLY A 259 8.05 -23.75 26.69
N GLY A 260 9.37 -23.96 26.64
CA GLY A 260 9.94 -25.31 26.48
C GLY A 260 9.89 -26.00 25.11
N ASN A 261 11.08 -26.13 24.54
CA ASN A 261 11.50 -27.05 23.47
C ASN A 261 10.76 -28.42 23.46
N GLY A 262 10.07 -28.71 22.36
CA GLY A 262 9.43 -30.01 22.07
C GLY A 262 9.04 -30.11 20.60
N ALA A 263 9.48 -31.17 19.92
CA ALA A 263 9.43 -31.37 18.48
C ALA A 263 8.04 -31.11 17.84
N ARG A 264 7.97 -30.16 16.91
CA ARG A 264 6.80 -29.94 16.07
C ARG A 264 6.79 -31.01 14.96
N GLY A 265 5.76 -31.86 14.98
CA GLY A 265 5.46 -32.76 13.87
C GLY A 265 5.37 -31.98 12.56
N SER A 266 6.01 -32.52 11.52
CA SER A 266 6.01 -31.94 10.17
C SER A 266 4.58 -31.74 9.65
N MET A 267 4.36 -30.68 8.87
CA MET A 267 3.11 -30.39 8.15
C MET A 267 2.60 -31.60 7.32
N ALA A 268 3.51 -32.51 6.97
CA ALA A 268 3.19 -33.77 6.29
C ALA A 268 2.37 -34.74 7.15
N GLU A 269 2.54 -34.72 8.47
CA GLU A 269 1.78 -35.57 9.41
C GLU A 269 0.34 -35.06 9.55
N THR A 270 0.17 -33.73 9.60
CA THR A 270 -1.15 -33.07 9.65
C THR A 270 -1.97 -33.34 8.39
N LEU A 271 -1.32 -33.35 7.21
CA LEU A 271 -1.98 -33.66 5.95
C LEU A 271 -2.35 -35.15 5.84
N ARG A 272 -1.56 -36.05 6.41
CA ARG A 272 -1.84 -37.50 6.40
C ARG A 272 -3.09 -37.83 7.22
N THR A 273 -3.25 -37.18 8.39
CA THR A 273 -4.42 -37.33 9.27
C THR A 273 -5.66 -36.65 8.69
N ALA A 274 -5.52 -35.49 8.05
CA ALA A 274 -6.65 -34.75 7.48
C ALA A 274 -7.30 -35.46 6.27
N PHE A 275 -6.54 -36.25 5.52
CA PHE A 275 -7.01 -36.92 4.30
C PHE A 275 -7.16 -38.44 4.41
N GLY A 276 -6.90 -39.04 5.59
CA GLY A 276 -7.21 -40.44 5.87
C GLY A 276 -6.51 -41.45 4.95
N LEU A 277 -5.29 -41.14 4.50
CA LEU A 277 -4.49 -42.05 3.67
C LEU A 277 -3.66 -42.94 4.59
N GLY A 278 -4.26 -44.05 5.04
CA GLY A 278 -3.55 -45.14 5.69
C GLY A 278 -2.92 -46.08 4.65
N ASP A 279 -1.69 -46.52 4.92
CA ASP A 279 -1.00 -47.51 4.10
C ASP A 279 -1.66 -48.89 4.22
N GLY A 280 -2.09 -49.47 3.10
CA GLY A 280 -2.36 -50.90 3.00
C GLY A 280 -3.58 -51.32 2.16
N ALA A 281 -3.30 -51.63 0.88
CA ALA A 281 -3.88 -52.72 0.07
C ALA A 281 -5.41 -52.83 -0.19
N GLY A 282 -5.78 -52.88 -1.49
CA GLY A 282 -6.87 -53.71 -1.99
C GLY A 282 -8.04 -53.01 -2.71
N GLU A 283 -8.15 -53.26 -4.01
CA GLU A 283 -9.30 -53.13 -4.94
C GLU A 283 -10.57 -52.32 -4.53
N GLY A 284 -10.85 -51.27 -5.31
CA GLY A 284 -12.14 -51.20 -6.03
C GLY A 284 -13.40 -50.69 -5.32
N ALA A 285 -13.34 -49.98 -4.19
CA ALA A 285 -14.54 -49.40 -3.58
C ALA A 285 -14.54 -47.86 -3.55
N VAL A 286 -15.45 -47.25 -4.31
CA VAL A 286 -15.69 -45.80 -4.29
C VAL A 286 -16.15 -45.35 -2.89
N PRO A 287 -15.49 -44.36 -2.27
CA PRO A 287 -15.83 -43.89 -0.92
C PRO A 287 -17.30 -43.48 -0.77
N ALA A 288 -17.88 -43.72 0.42
CA ALA A 288 -19.30 -43.48 0.68
C ALA A 288 -19.73 -42.02 0.41
N HIS A 289 -18.85 -41.05 0.64
CA HIS A 289 -19.11 -39.63 0.36
C HIS A 289 -19.18 -39.32 -1.14
N VAL A 290 -18.43 -40.05 -1.98
CA VAL A 290 -18.50 -39.91 -3.45
C VAL A 290 -19.81 -40.50 -3.99
N ARG A 291 -20.29 -41.60 -3.41
CA ARG A 291 -21.63 -42.15 -3.72
C ARG A 291 -22.76 -41.21 -3.31
N ALA A 292 -22.63 -40.54 -2.16
CA ALA A 292 -23.59 -39.53 -1.71
C ALA A 292 -23.61 -38.30 -2.64
N ALA A 293 -22.43 -37.86 -3.11
CA ALA A 293 -22.31 -36.75 -4.06
C ALA A 293 -22.93 -37.06 -5.43
N TYR A 294 -22.72 -38.27 -5.96
CA TYR A 294 -23.34 -38.70 -7.22
C TYR A 294 -24.86 -38.91 -7.12
N GLY A 295 -25.36 -39.37 -5.96
CA GLY A 295 -26.80 -39.49 -5.71
C GLY A 295 -27.52 -38.14 -5.69
N GLN A 296 -26.87 -37.10 -5.14
CA GLN A 296 -27.40 -35.74 -5.13
C GLN A 296 -27.47 -35.15 -6.55
N LEU A 297 -26.44 -35.34 -7.39
CA LEU A 297 -26.43 -34.82 -8.76
C LEU A 297 -27.50 -35.47 -9.65
N LYS A 298 -27.71 -36.78 -9.50
CA LYS A 298 -28.75 -37.52 -10.23
C LYS A 298 -30.17 -37.09 -9.85
N ALA A 299 -30.38 -36.61 -8.62
CA ALA A 299 -31.67 -36.06 -8.17
C ALA A 299 -31.99 -34.69 -8.80
N PHE A 300 -30.99 -34.00 -9.35
CA PHE A 300 -31.13 -32.74 -10.08
C PHE A 300 -31.14 -32.91 -11.62
N GLY A 301 -31.13 -34.15 -12.13
CA GLY A 301 -31.21 -34.43 -13.57
C GLY A 301 -29.97 -34.04 -14.37
N LEU A 302 -28.80 -33.98 -13.72
CA LEU A 302 -27.48 -33.78 -14.35
C LEU A 302 -26.71 -35.09 -14.47
#